data_AF-A0A916IXM4-F1
#
_entry.id   AF-A0A916IXM4-F1
#
_cell.length_a   1.000
_cell.length_b   1.000
_cell.length_c   1.000
_cell.angle_alpha   90.00
_cell.angle_beta   90.00
_cell.angle_gamma   90.00
#
_symmetry.space_group_name_H-M   'P 1'
#
loop_
_entity.id
_entity.type
_entity.pdbx_description
1 polymer ?
#
loop_
_entity_poly.entity_id
_entity_poly.type
_entity_poly.pdbx_seq_one_letter_code
_entity_poly.pdbx_strand_id
1 'polypeptide(L)'
;MVDQAAADDAIFTADVGTPTLWAVRYLTMNGKRQLHGSFNHGSMANAMPQALGAQAAYPGRQVVSLSGDGGLSMLLGDLLSARQLALPIKIVVFNNSLLGFVSMELKAAGLLDTNVDLSQTDFAAIARAAGIAGIRVESSEDLPQALKDTFANDGPALVDVVTAKRELAMPPKIELAHAKGFSLYMLRAILSGRGDEIVDLVKTNLR
;
A
#
# COMPACT_ATOMS: atom_id res chain seq x y z
N MET A 1 3.26 -4.08 -12.16
CA MET A 1 2.15 -3.54 -12.98
C MET A 1 2.08 -2.02 -12.92
N VAL A 2 2.04 -1.40 -11.72
CA VAL A 2 2.12 0.07 -11.59
C VAL A 2 3.34 0.66 -12.30
N ASP A 3 4.53 0.06 -12.12
CA ASP A 3 5.77 0.46 -12.80
C ASP A 3 5.66 0.52 -14.32
N GLN A 4 4.93 -0.42 -14.92
CA GLN A 4 4.77 -0.53 -16.38
C GLN A 4 3.68 0.40 -16.92
N ALA A 5 2.63 0.67 -16.13
CA ALA A 5 1.52 1.52 -16.53
C ALA A 5 1.81 3.03 -16.35
N ALA A 6 2.73 3.37 -15.45
CA ALA A 6 3.07 4.74 -15.11
C ALA A 6 3.98 5.40 -16.16
N ALA A 7 3.88 6.73 -16.29
CA ALA A 7 4.68 7.52 -17.22
C ALA A 7 6.19 7.36 -17.00
N ASP A 8 6.97 7.56 -18.06
CA ASP A 8 8.44 7.49 -18.04
C ASP A 8 9.08 8.57 -17.17
N ASP A 9 8.34 9.62 -16.80
CA ASP A 9 8.75 10.68 -15.91
C ASP A 9 7.78 10.84 -14.73
N ALA A 10 7.06 9.79 -14.34
CA ALA A 10 6.16 9.84 -13.19
C ALA A 10 6.88 10.19 -11.88
N ILE A 11 6.18 10.90 -10.99
CA ILE A 11 6.60 11.14 -9.60
C ILE A 11 5.83 10.17 -8.72
N PHE A 12 6.54 9.30 -8.02
CA PHE A 12 5.96 8.38 -7.06
C PHE A 12 6.12 8.91 -5.65
N THR A 13 5.10 8.72 -4.83
CA THR A 13 5.22 8.81 -3.37
C THR A 13 4.89 7.46 -2.77
N ALA A 14 5.61 7.03 -1.74
CA ALA A 14 5.40 5.73 -1.12
C ALA A 14 5.18 5.89 0.38
N ASP A 15 4.12 5.24 0.86
CA ASP A 15 3.72 5.29 2.25
C ASP A 15 4.65 4.41 3.10
N VAL A 16 4.96 4.85 4.31
CA VAL A 16 5.71 4.02 5.25
C VAL A 16 4.88 2.80 5.60
N GLY A 17 5.43 1.62 5.31
CA GLY A 17 4.70 0.36 5.29
C GLY A 17 5.16 -0.53 4.15
N THR A 18 4.37 -1.56 3.83
CA THR A 18 4.60 -2.40 2.65
C THR A 18 4.67 -1.62 1.32
N PRO A 19 3.99 -0.47 1.11
CA PRO A 19 4.16 0.32 -0.12
C PRO A 19 5.60 0.79 -0.34
N THR A 20 6.32 1.19 0.73
CA THR A 20 7.75 1.54 0.63
C THR A 20 8.57 0.35 0.12
N LEU A 21 8.33 -0.85 0.66
CA LEU A 21 9.04 -2.05 0.23
C LEU A 21 8.78 -2.38 -1.24
N TRP A 22 7.53 -2.30 -1.66
CA TRP A 22 7.15 -2.56 -3.05
C TRP A 22 7.70 -1.52 -4.00
N ALA A 23 7.66 -0.25 -3.61
CA ALA A 23 8.22 0.85 -4.39
C ALA A 23 9.71 0.64 -4.66
N VAL A 24 10.51 0.39 -3.61
CA VAL A 24 11.98 0.25 -3.77
C VAL A 24 12.39 -1.04 -4.48
N ARG A 25 11.56 -2.09 -4.46
CA ARG A 25 11.87 -3.36 -5.12
C ARG A 25 11.40 -3.44 -6.57
N TYR A 26 10.31 -2.76 -6.92
CA TYR A 26 9.63 -2.97 -8.21
C TYR A 26 9.51 -1.73 -9.10
N LEU A 27 9.80 -0.51 -8.62
CA LEU A 27 9.86 0.65 -9.49
C LEU A 27 11.18 0.69 -10.25
N THR A 28 11.10 0.71 -11.58
CA THR A 28 12.25 0.89 -12.46
C THR A 28 12.56 2.38 -12.59
N MET A 29 13.63 2.81 -11.90
CA MET A 29 14.10 4.19 -11.94
C MET A 29 14.98 4.43 -13.18
N ASN A 30 14.78 5.54 -13.87
CA ASN A 30 15.38 5.84 -15.17
C ASN A 30 16.05 7.23 -15.24
N GLY A 31 16.27 7.87 -14.10
CA GLY A 31 16.81 9.24 -13.99
C GLY A 31 15.81 10.37 -14.23
N LYS A 32 14.60 10.07 -14.74
CA LYS A 32 13.48 11.03 -14.90
C LYS A 32 12.42 10.85 -13.82
N ARG A 33 12.07 9.58 -13.54
CA ARG A 33 11.17 9.20 -12.44
C ARG A 33 11.74 9.64 -11.10
N GLN A 34 10.86 9.98 -10.17
CA GLN A 34 11.21 10.36 -8.81
C GLN A 34 10.46 9.47 -7.82
N LEU A 35 11.08 9.20 -6.67
CA LEU A 35 10.45 8.47 -5.58
C LEU A 35 10.64 9.28 -4.29
N HIS A 36 9.52 9.68 -3.69
CA HIS A 36 9.47 10.41 -2.43
C HIS A 36 8.81 9.55 -1.35
N GLY A 37 9.20 9.77 -0.11
CA GLY A 37 8.62 9.07 1.02
C GLY A 37 9.18 9.60 2.34
N SER A 38 8.56 9.24 3.45
CA SER A 38 9.05 9.56 4.79
C SER A 38 10.18 8.61 5.21
N PHE A 39 11.23 8.47 4.39
CA PHE A 39 12.23 7.41 4.55
C PHE A 39 13.12 7.57 5.78
N ASN A 40 13.43 8.80 6.17
CA ASN A 40 14.25 9.07 7.35
C ASN A 40 13.40 9.19 8.62
N HIS A 41 12.27 9.90 8.55
CA HIS A 41 11.42 10.12 9.71
C HIS A 41 10.57 8.89 10.05
N GLY A 42 10.15 8.11 9.05
CA GLY A 42 9.35 6.91 9.25
C GLY A 42 7.87 7.19 9.55
N SER A 43 7.36 8.37 9.19
CA SER A 43 5.93 8.68 9.40
C SER A 43 5.06 7.97 8.37
N MET A 44 4.02 7.27 8.86
CA MET A 44 2.91 6.81 8.05
C MET A 44 2.08 7.98 7.49
N ALA A 45 1.16 7.66 6.58
CA ALA A 45 0.23 8.59 5.93
C ALA A 45 0.92 9.64 5.04
N ASN A 46 2.18 9.42 4.69
CA ASN A 46 2.98 10.44 4.02
C ASN A 46 2.69 10.50 2.51
N ALA A 47 2.28 9.38 1.90
CA ALA A 47 2.23 9.26 0.44
C ALA A 47 1.30 10.28 -0.22
N MET A 48 0.03 10.31 0.17
CA MET A 48 -0.96 11.18 -0.47
C MET A 48 -0.68 12.68 -0.23
N PRO A 49 -0.39 13.17 1.00
CA PRO A 49 -0.05 14.58 1.20
C PRO A 49 1.20 15.00 0.41
N GLN A 50 2.23 14.15 0.34
CA GLN A 50 3.40 14.41 -0.49
C GLN A 50 3.04 14.42 -1.99
N ALA A 51 2.11 13.57 -2.43
CA ALA A 51 1.63 13.56 -3.81
C ALA A 51 0.88 14.84 -4.16
N LEU A 52 0.07 15.38 -3.25
CA LEU A 52 -0.60 16.67 -3.43
C LEU A 52 0.42 17.79 -3.65
N GLY A 53 1.45 17.87 -2.79
CA GLY A 53 2.52 18.85 -2.94
C GLY A 53 3.30 18.67 -4.25
N ALA A 54 3.63 17.44 -4.61
CA ALA A 54 4.32 17.14 -5.86
C ALA A 54 3.48 17.51 -7.10
N GLN A 55 2.18 17.23 -7.08
CA GLN A 55 1.29 17.56 -8.20
C GLN A 55 1.13 19.07 -8.37
N ALA A 56 1.06 19.83 -7.27
CA ALA A 56 1.03 21.28 -7.31
C ALA A 56 2.34 21.88 -7.85
N ALA A 57 3.49 21.30 -7.49
CA ALA A 57 4.79 21.74 -7.97
C ALA A 57 5.06 21.33 -9.44
N TYR A 58 4.47 20.23 -9.91
CA TYR A 58 4.65 19.70 -11.26
C TYR A 58 3.30 19.39 -11.95
N PRO A 59 2.48 20.40 -12.31
CA PRO A 59 1.14 20.20 -12.85
C PRO A 59 1.05 19.34 -14.12
N GLY A 60 2.11 19.31 -14.93
CA GLY A 60 2.16 18.54 -16.18
C GLY A 60 2.68 17.10 -16.04
N ARG A 61 3.09 16.67 -14.83
CA ARG A 61 3.61 15.31 -14.61
C ARG A 61 2.56 14.44 -13.93
N GLN A 62 2.58 13.15 -14.27
CA GLN A 62 1.80 12.16 -13.56
C GLN A 62 2.38 11.96 -12.15
N VAL A 63 1.55 12.13 -11.13
CA VAL A 63 1.92 11.86 -9.73
C VAL A 63 1.12 10.68 -9.20
N VAL A 64 1.83 9.66 -8.71
CA VAL A 64 1.24 8.40 -8.24
C VAL A 64 1.55 8.20 -6.75
N SER A 65 0.51 8.19 -5.93
CA SER A 65 0.59 7.87 -4.51
C SER A 65 0.41 6.36 -4.29
N LEU A 66 1.45 5.71 -3.77
CA LEU A 66 1.43 4.32 -3.33
C LEU A 66 1.08 4.28 -1.84
N SER A 67 -0.21 4.19 -1.52
CA SER A 67 -0.73 4.30 -0.15
C SER A 67 -1.06 2.94 0.45
N GLY A 68 -0.75 2.74 1.73
CA GLY A 68 -1.37 1.66 2.49
C GLY A 68 -2.80 2.06 2.87
N ASP A 69 -3.70 1.10 3.05
CA ASP A 69 -5.03 1.36 3.61
C ASP A 69 -4.97 2.06 4.98
N GLY A 70 -4.09 1.58 5.87
CA GLY A 70 -3.83 2.18 7.17
C GLY A 70 -3.38 3.63 7.07
N GLY A 71 -2.33 3.91 6.30
CA GLY A 71 -1.82 5.27 6.16
C GLY A 71 -2.76 6.21 5.40
N LEU A 72 -3.48 5.73 4.37
CA LEU A 72 -4.52 6.53 3.71
C LEU A 72 -5.62 6.91 4.69
N SER A 73 -6.07 5.98 5.54
CA SER A 73 -7.13 6.24 6.52
C SER A 73 -6.76 7.31 7.56
N MET A 74 -5.48 7.43 7.92
CA MET A 74 -5.00 8.40 8.92
C MET A 74 -5.20 9.86 8.50
N LEU A 75 -5.11 10.15 7.19
CA LEU A 75 -5.25 11.50 6.63
C LEU A 75 -6.31 11.58 5.53
N LEU A 76 -7.32 10.69 5.58
CA LEU A 76 -8.31 10.49 4.52
C LEU A 76 -9.04 11.78 4.05
N GLY A 77 -9.17 12.77 4.95
CA GLY A 77 -9.78 14.06 4.64
C GLY A 77 -9.13 14.79 3.45
N ASP A 78 -7.85 14.53 3.17
CA ASP A 78 -7.11 15.15 2.06
C ASP A 78 -7.52 14.64 0.67
N LEU A 79 -8.37 13.61 0.59
CA LEU A 79 -9.12 13.33 -0.65
C LEU A 79 -9.92 14.57 -1.08
N LEU A 80 -10.55 15.27 -0.14
CA LEU A 80 -11.28 16.51 -0.42
C LEU A 80 -10.34 17.61 -0.93
N SER A 81 -9.11 17.67 -0.40
CA SER A 81 -8.07 18.59 -0.86
C SER A 81 -7.68 18.32 -2.32
N ALA A 82 -7.50 17.05 -2.71
CA ALA A 82 -7.21 16.67 -4.10
C ALA A 82 -8.27 17.20 -5.08
N ARG A 83 -9.55 17.04 -4.72
CA ARG A 83 -10.68 17.54 -5.51
C ARG A 83 -10.76 19.07 -5.49
N GLN A 84 -10.71 19.68 -4.31
CA GLN A 84 -10.86 21.12 -4.13
C GLN A 84 -9.79 21.91 -4.90
N LEU A 85 -8.56 21.39 -4.93
CA LEU A 85 -7.43 22.00 -5.61
C LEU A 85 -7.30 21.55 -7.07
N ALA A 86 -8.21 20.70 -7.56
CA ALA A 86 -8.16 20.10 -8.89
C ALA A 86 -6.79 19.45 -9.21
N LEU A 87 -6.18 18.78 -8.23
CA LEU A 87 -4.89 18.13 -8.37
C LEU A 87 -5.09 16.69 -8.88
N PRO A 88 -4.64 16.35 -10.10
CA PRO A 88 -4.96 15.06 -10.73
C PRO A 88 -4.08 13.90 -10.24
N ILE A 89 -3.83 13.81 -8.93
CA ILE A 89 -3.04 12.72 -8.32
C ILE A 89 -3.72 11.36 -8.56
N LYS A 90 -2.90 10.32 -8.76
CA LYS A 90 -3.36 8.94 -8.93
C LYS A 90 -3.05 8.16 -7.66
N ILE A 91 -4.07 7.71 -6.95
CA ILE A 91 -3.93 7.03 -5.66
C ILE A 91 -4.09 5.53 -5.88
N VAL A 92 -3.06 4.76 -5.58
CA VAL A 92 -3.08 3.29 -5.58
C VAL A 92 -3.05 2.84 -4.13
N VAL A 93 -4.13 2.23 -3.67
CA VAL A 93 -4.26 1.72 -2.29
C VAL A 93 -3.93 0.24 -2.27
N PHE A 94 -2.95 -0.14 -1.45
CA PHE A 94 -2.68 -1.52 -1.10
C PHE A 94 -3.57 -1.88 0.10
N ASN A 95 -4.77 -2.42 -0.18
CA ASN A 95 -5.78 -2.72 0.82
C ASN A 95 -5.67 -4.17 1.27
N ASN A 96 -4.93 -4.41 2.34
CA ASN A 96 -4.75 -5.74 2.94
C ASN A 96 -5.51 -5.87 4.28
N SER A 97 -6.20 -4.81 4.72
CA SER A 97 -6.91 -4.71 5.99
C SER A 97 -6.00 -5.01 7.19
N LEU A 98 -4.74 -4.56 7.13
CA LEU A 98 -3.70 -4.85 8.13
C LEU A 98 -2.59 -3.78 8.16
N LEU A 99 -2.14 -3.43 9.37
CA LEU A 99 -0.86 -2.74 9.58
C LEU A 99 0.32 -3.71 9.36
N GLY A 100 0.60 -4.02 8.09
CA GLY A 100 1.41 -5.15 7.66
C GLY A 100 2.84 -5.21 8.23
N PHE A 101 3.57 -4.10 8.28
CA PHE A 101 4.92 -4.08 8.87
C PHE A 101 4.91 -4.31 10.37
N VAL A 102 3.96 -3.72 11.10
CA VAL A 102 3.84 -3.94 12.55
C VAL A 102 3.52 -5.41 12.83
N SER A 103 2.60 -5.99 12.06
CA SER A 103 2.28 -7.42 12.17
C SER A 103 3.50 -8.31 11.90
N MET A 104 4.32 -7.97 10.92
CA MET A 104 5.55 -8.69 10.61
C MET A 104 6.57 -8.61 11.75
N GLU A 105 6.78 -7.44 12.33
CA GLU A 105 7.70 -7.24 13.45
C GLU A 105 7.24 -8.01 14.70
N LEU A 106 5.94 -8.00 14.99
CA LEU A 106 5.35 -8.81 16.07
C LEU A 106 5.62 -10.30 15.85
N LYS A 107 5.36 -10.82 14.64
CA LYS A 107 5.63 -12.22 14.27
C LYS A 107 7.11 -12.58 14.37
N ALA A 108 7.99 -11.70 13.90
CA ALA A 108 9.44 -11.88 14.00
C ALA A 108 9.92 -11.90 15.46
N ALA A 109 9.25 -11.17 16.36
CA ALA A 109 9.48 -11.19 17.80
C ALA A 109 8.79 -12.38 18.52
N GLY A 110 8.06 -13.24 17.80
CA GLY A 110 7.29 -14.35 18.39
C GLY A 110 6.05 -13.90 19.17
N LEU A 111 5.55 -12.71 18.90
CA LEU A 111 4.33 -12.14 19.48
C LEU A 111 3.13 -12.39 18.56
N LEU A 112 1.94 -12.42 19.16
CA LEU A 112 0.69 -12.47 18.41
C LEU A 112 0.29 -11.07 17.96
N ASP A 113 -0.36 -11.01 16.79
CA ASP A 113 -0.95 -9.79 16.27
C ASP A 113 -1.93 -9.18 17.29
N THR A 114 -1.69 -7.92 17.64
CA THR A 114 -2.52 -7.13 18.55
C THR A 114 -2.65 -5.71 18.01
N ASN A 115 -3.89 -5.20 17.84
CA ASN A 115 -4.17 -3.85 17.32
C ASN A 115 -3.57 -3.53 15.93
N VAL A 116 -3.39 -4.55 15.09
CA VAL A 116 -2.89 -4.39 13.71
C VAL A 116 -3.94 -4.65 12.65
N ASP A 117 -5.04 -5.33 12.99
CA ASP A 117 -6.15 -5.58 12.08
C ASP A 117 -6.95 -4.30 11.82
N LEU A 118 -7.23 -4.04 10.55
CA LEU A 118 -8.11 -2.97 10.11
C LEU A 118 -9.44 -3.55 9.66
N SER A 119 -10.53 -2.81 9.85
CA SER A 119 -11.83 -3.18 9.29
C SER A 119 -11.78 -3.08 7.76
N GLN A 120 -12.34 -4.08 7.08
CA GLN A 120 -12.47 -4.06 5.62
C GLN A 120 -13.20 -2.80 5.19
N THR A 121 -12.56 -2.04 4.30
CA THR A 121 -13.04 -0.73 3.85
C THR A 121 -13.01 -0.69 2.32
N ASP A 122 -14.05 -0.11 1.72
CA ASP A 122 -14.11 0.18 0.28
C ASP A 122 -13.66 1.63 0.05
N PHE A 123 -12.37 1.81 -0.23
CA PHE A 123 -11.80 3.13 -0.48
C PHE A 123 -12.25 3.68 -1.83
N ALA A 124 -12.59 2.82 -2.80
CA ALA A 124 -13.14 3.26 -4.07
C ALA A 124 -14.54 3.86 -3.90
N ALA A 125 -15.39 3.28 -3.03
CA ALA A 125 -16.68 3.84 -2.68
C ALA A 125 -16.54 5.19 -1.97
N ILE A 126 -15.59 5.31 -1.04
CA ILE A 126 -15.27 6.59 -0.37
C ILE A 126 -14.83 7.64 -1.39
N ALA A 127 -13.93 7.29 -2.32
CA ALA A 127 -13.48 8.19 -3.37
C ALA A 127 -14.66 8.67 -4.24
N ARG A 128 -15.53 7.75 -4.68
CA ARG A 128 -16.74 8.10 -5.45
C ARG A 128 -17.65 9.03 -4.67
N ALA A 129 -17.89 8.78 -3.38
CA ALA A 129 -18.68 9.65 -2.52
C ALA A 129 -18.05 11.03 -2.32
N ALA A 130 -16.71 11.12 -2.33
CA ALA A 130 -15.97 12.38 -2.31
C ALA A 130 -15.97 13.11 -3.67
N GLY A 131 -16.55 12.53 -4.73
CA GLY A 131 -16.57 13.09 -6.09
C GLY A 131 -15.27 12.88 -6.85
N ILE A 132 -14.54 11.81 -6.54
CA ILE A 132 -13.28 11.38 -7.15
C ILE A 132 -13.52 10.07 -7.88
N ALA A 133 -12.86 9.85 -9.02
CA ALA A 133 -12.96 8.55 -9.70
C ALA A 133 -12.43 7.44 -8.79
N GLY A 134 -13.18 6.34 -8.64
CA GLY A 134 -12.85 5.27 -7.71
C GLY A 134 -13.13 3.90 -8.32
N ILE A 135 -12.10 3.07 -8.46
CA ILE A 135 -12.19 1.69 -8.97
C ILE A 135 -11.74 0.73 -7.88
N ARG A 136 -12.52 -0.31 -7.60
CA ARG A 136 -12.15 -1.39 -6.68
C ARG A 136 -11.70 -2.60 -7.47
N VAL A 137 -10.61 -3.23 -7.05
CA VAL A 137 -10.02 -4.41 -7.69
C VAL A 137 -9.92 -5.53 -6.66
N GLU A 138 -10.62 -6.63 -6.92
CA GLU A 138 -10.62 -7.83 -6.06
C GLU A 138 -10.03 -9.06 -6.77
N SER A 139 -9.83 -8.98 -8.09
CA SER A 139 -9.15 -9.98 -8.91
C SER A 139 -7.91 -9.38 -9.59
N SER A 140 -6.83 -10.14 -9.65
CA SER A 140 -5.59 -9.72 -10.33
C SER A 140 -5.79 -9.49 -11.83
N GLU A 141 -6.77 -10.14 -12.44
CA GLU A 141 -7.09 -10.01 -13.88
C GLU A 141 -7.66 -8.64 -14.24
N ASP A 142 -8.32 -7.98 -13.29
CA ASP A 142 -8.95 -6.66 -13.49
C ASP A 142 -7.95 -5.50 -13.28
N LEU A 143 -6.83 -5.78 -12.61
CA LEU A 143 -5.82 -4.78 -12.25
C LEU A 143 -5.21 -4.02 -13.44
N PRO A 144 -4.87 -4.64 -14.60
CA PRO A 144 -4.30 -3.90 -15.73
C PRO A 144 -5.27 -2.83 -16.25
N GLN A 145 -6.55 -3.18 -16.38
CA GLN A 145 -7.57 -2.27 -16.90
C GLN A 145 -7.88 -1.17 -15.87
N ALA A 146 -8.01 -1.52 -14.60
CA ALA A 146 -8.23 -0.54 -13.53
C ALA A 146 -7.10 0.50 -13.43
N LEU A 147 -5.83 0.07 -13.55
CA LEU A 147 -4.69 1.00 -13.56
C LEU A 147 -4.72 1.92 -14.79
N LYS A 148 -5.02 1.37 -15.97
CA LYS A 148 -5.14 2.16 -17.21
C LYS A 148 -6.21 3.24 -17.07
N ASP A 149 -7.40 2.88 -16.59
CA ASP A 149 -8.53 3.81 -16.44
C ASP A 149 -8.26 4.86 -15.35
N THR A 150 -7.63 4.46 -14.25
CA THR A 150 -7.22 5.38 -13.18
C THR A 150 -6.20 6.39 -13.68
N PHE A 151 -5.19 5.93 -14.43
CA PHE A 151 -4.08 6.77 -14.88
C PHE A 151 -4.46 7.69 -16.05
N ALA A 152 -5.45 7.29 -16.86
CA ALA A 152 -6.01 8.09 -17.94
C ALA A 152 -7.06 9.12 -17.48
N ASN A 153 -7.47 9.11 -16.21
CA ASN A 153 -8.44 10.07 -15.70
C ASN A 153 -7.84 11.49 -15.65
N ASP A 154 -8.56 12.50 -16.14
CA ASP A 154 -8.08 13.89 -16.14
C ASP A 154 -8.05 14.52 -14.74
N GLY A 155 -8.81 13.98 -13.79
CA GLY A 155 -8.90 14.45 -12.41
C GLY A 155 -8.17 13.53 -11.41
N PRO A 156 -8.35 13.78 -10.09
CA PRO A 156 -7.92 12.84 -9.09
C PRO A 156 -8.65 11.50 -9.27
N ALA A 157 -7.92 10.40 -9.11
CA ALA A 157 -8.48 9.06 -9.25
C ALA A 157 -7.83 8.11 -8.24
N LEU A 158 -8.62 7.16 -7.75
CA LEU A 158 -8.23 6.16 -6.77
C LEU A 158 -8.54 4.76 -7.29
N VAL A 159 -7.55 3.87 -7.20
CA VAL A 159 -7.75 2.43 -7.33
C VAL A 159 -7.49 1.75 -5.98
N ASP A 160 -8.52 1.08 -5.48
CA ASP A 160 -8.52 0.29 -4.26
C ASP A 160 -8.21 -1.17 -4.61
N VAL A 161 -6.97 -1.60 -4.38
CA VAL A 161 -6.52 -2.96 -4.73
C VAL A 161 -6.57 -3.82 -3.47
N VAL A 162 -7.54 -4.75 -3.44
CA VAL A 162 -7.62 -5.75 -2.37
C VAL A 162 -6.46 -6.73 -2.56
N THR A 163 -5.51 -6.70 -1.63
CA THR A 163 -4.30 -7.52 -1.63
C THR A 163 -4.38 -8.58 -0.55
N ALA A 164 -3.51 -9.59 -0.63
CA ALA A 164 -3.50 -10.64 0.36
C ALA A 164 -3.09 -10.08 1.74
N LYS A 165 -3.89 -10.39 2.76
CA LYS A 165 -3.71 -9.89 4.13
C LYS A 165 -2.37 -10.28 4.75
N ARG A 166 -1.86 -11.47 4.42
CA ARG A 166 -0.74 -12.11 5.11
C ARG A 166 0.40 -12.49 4.16
N GLU A 167 0.98 -11.51 3.48
CA GLU A 167 2.21 -11.69 2.72
C GLU A 167 3.45 -11.57 3.62
N LEU A 168 4.38 -12.53 3.51
CA LEU A 168 5.67 -12.45 4.16
C LEU A 168 6.61 -11.68 3.24
N ALA A 169 6.79 -10.40 3.54
CA ALA A 169 7.91 -9.66 2.98
C ALA A 169 9.22 -10.16 3.62
N MET A 170 9.81 -11.18 3.02
CA MET A 170 11.02 -11.80 3.55
C MET A 170 12.20 -10.80 3.51
N PRO A 171 12.94 -10.66 4.63
CA PRO A 171 14.19 -9.93 4.60
C PRO A 171 15.21 -10.66 3.72
N PRO A 172 16.13 -9.94 3.06
CA PRO A 172 17.13 -10.53 2.17
C PRO A 172 18.10 -11.49 2.89
N LYS A 173 18.17 -11.44 4.22
CA LYS A 173 18.92 -12.40 5.06
C LYS A 173 18.00 -12.94 6.16
N ILE A 174 17.79 -14.24 6.16
CA ILE A 174 17.12 -14.94 7.26
C ILE A 174 18.17 -15.19 8.34
N GLU A 175 18.07 -14.46 9.45
CA GLU A 175 18.90 -14.73 10.62
C GLU A 175 18.25 -15.82 11.50
N LEU A 176 19.10 -16.58 12.19
CA LEU A 176 18.68 -17.67 13.07
C LEU A 176 17.70 -17.19 14.18
N ALA A 177 17.83 -15.92 14.59
CA ALA A 177 16.94 -15.29 15.57
C ALA A 177 15.51 -15.11 15.02
N HIS A 178 15.37 -14.65 13.77
CA HIS A 178 14.05 -14.51 13.12
C HIS A 178 13.38 -15.86 12.92
N ALA A 179 14.13 -16.91 12.58
CA ALA A 179 13.59 -18.26 12.47
C ALA A 179 13.06 -18.78 13.83
N LYS A 180 13.76 -18.50 14.93
CA LYS A 180 13.31 -18.85 16.29
C LYS A 180 12.05 -18.07 16.70
N GLY A 181 12.02 -16.76 16.47
CA GLY A 181 10.87 -15.92 16.78
C GLY A 181 9.62 -16.34 16.01
N PHE A 182 9.77 -16.59 14.71
CA PHE A 182 8.68 -17.09 13.87
C PHE A 182 8.18 -18.48 14.32
N SER A 183 9.08 -19.39 14.72
CA SER A 183 8.69 -20.71 15.27
C SER A 183 7.87 -20.56 16.56
N LEU A 184 8.25 -19.61 17.43
CA LEU A 184 7.53 -19.30 18.66
C LEU A 184 6.14 -18.69 18.37
N TYR A 185 6.05 -17.81 17.36
CA TYR A 185 4.77 -17.28 16.88
C TYR A 185 3.82 -18.41 16.45
N MET A 186 4.28 -19.35 15.61
CA MET A 186 3.44 -20.47 15.16
C MET A 186 2.90 -21.30 16.33
N LEU A 187 3.76 -21.62 17.31
CA LEU A 187 3.35 -22.39 18.49
C LEU A 187 2.29 -21.63 19.30
N ARG A 188 2.49 -20.32 19.54
CA ARG A 188 1.53 -19.48 20.25
C ARG A 188 0.21 -19.33 19.52
N ALA A 189 0.24 -19.17 18.19
CA ALA A 189 -0.97 -19.04 17.38
C ALA A 189 -1.83 -20.30 17.43
N ILE A 190 -1.23 -21.50 17.38
CA ILE A 190 -1.94 -22.77 17.56
C ILE A 190 -2.56 -22.84 18.96
N LEU A 191 -1.77 -22.55 20.00
CA LEU A 191 -2.23 -22.60 21.39
C LEU A 191 -3.34 -21.59 21.69
N SER A 192 -3.36 -20.45 20.99
CA SER A 192 -4.39 -19.40 21.15
C SER A 192 -5.61 -19.59 20.24
N GLY A 193 -5.72 -20.72 19.52
CA GLY A 193 -6.85 -21.00 18.61
C GLY A 193 -6.83 -20.22 17.29
N ARG A 194 -5.70 -19.60 16.95
CA ARG A 194 -5.46 -18.80 15.73
C ARG A 194 -4.73 -19.61 14.64
N GLY A 195 -5.06 -20.89 14.52
CA GLY A 195 -4.41 -21.80 13.56
C GLY A 195 -4.73 -21.51 12.10
N ASP A 196 -5.88 -20.88 11.85
CA ASP A 196 -6.30 -20.33 10.56
C ASP A 196 -5.31 -19.28 10.03
N GLU A 197 -4.68 -18.49 10.91
CA GLU A 197 -3.68 -17.50 10.51
C GLU A 197 -2.45 -18.11 9.84
N ILE A 198 -2.03 -19.27 10.33
CA ILE A 198 -0.89 -20.01 9.78
C ILE A 198 -1.25 -20.58 8.41
N VAL A 199 -2.47 -21.11 8.26
CA VAL A 199 -2.95 -21.67 6.99
C VAL A 199 -3.00 -20.61 5.89
N ASP A 200 -3.53 -19.43 6.19
CA ASP A 200 -3.58 -18.32 5.24
C ASP A 200 -2.19 -17.85 4.84
N LEU A 201 -1.29 -17.68 5.81
CA LEU A 201 0.10 -17.28 5.56
C LEU A 201 0.80 -18.28 4.62
N VAL A 202 0.64 -19.58 4.83
CA VAL A 202 1.23 -20.61 3.97
C VAL A 202 0.64 -20.57 2.56
N LYS A 203 -0.69 -20.47 2.44
CA LYS A 203 -1.37 -20.41 1.13
C LYS A 203 -0.97 -19.18 0.31
N THR A 204 -0.85 -18.03 0.96
CA THR A 204 -0.49 -16.77 0.30
C THR A 204 0.95 -16.78 -0.22
N ASN A 205 1.89 -17.43 0.46
CA ASN A 205 3.31 -17.38 0.11
C ASN A 205 3.79 -18.58 -0.75
N LEU A 206 2.94 -19.57 -1.01
CA LEU A 206 3.22 -20.72 -1.92
C LEU A 206 2.67 -20.53 -3.34
N ARG A 207 2.04 -19.38 -3.62
CA ARG A 207 1.39 -19.08 -4.90
C ARG A 207 2.30 -18.32 -5.86
#